data_AF-A0A529HP97-F1
#
_entry.id   AF-A0A529HP97-F1
#
_cell.length_a   1.000
_cell.length_b   1.000
_cell.length_c   1.000
_cell.angle_alpha   90.00
_cell.angle_beta   90.00
_cell.angle_gamma   90.00
#
_symmetry.space_group_name_H-M   'P 1'
#
loop_
_entity.id
_entity.type
_entity.pdbx_description
1 polymer ?
#
loop_
_entity_poly.entity_id
_entity_poly.type
_entity_poly.pdbx_seq_one_letter_code
_entity_poly.pdbx_strand_id
1 'polypeptide(L)'
;TGLGRFLRKSRIDELPQMINILRGEMSWIGPRPEALVLSRWYEAELPFYRYRHIVRPGITGWAQVNQGHVAAVGEVLEKLHYDFYYIKNFSPWLDLLIVFRTVRTVLTGFGAR
;
A
#
# COMPACT_ATOMS: atom_id res chain seq x y z
N THR A 1 -10.92 7.93 21.14
CA THR A 1 -10.30 8.63 22.30
C THR A 1 -9.31 9.68 21.82
N GLY A 2 -9.04 10.72 22.63
CA GLY A 2 -8.11 11.82 22.28
C GLY A 2 -6.70 11.32 21.94
N LEU A 3 -6.24 10.27 22.62
CA LEU A 3 -4.97 9.60 22.34
C LEU A 3 -4.90 9.04 20.91
N GLY A 4 -5.97 8.38 20.43
CA GLY A 4 -6.01 7.85 19.07
C GLY A 4 -6.00 8.94 17.99
N ARG A 5 -6.57 10.11 18.28
CA ARG A 5 -6.52 11.27 17.37
C ARG A 5 -5.14 11.92 17.35
N PHE A 6 -4.43 11.94 18.49
CA PHE A 6 -3.04 12.40 18.59
C PHE A 6 -2.09 11.43 17.87
N LEU A 7 -2.21 10.12 18.12
CA LEU A 7 -1.41 9.08 17.46
C LEU A 7 -1.55 9.16 15.93
N ARG A 8 -2.79 9.24 15.41
CA ARG A 8 -3.05 9.46 13.97
C ARG A 8 -2.48 10.77 13.42
N LYS A 9 -2.46 11.85 14.23
CA LYS A 9 -1.87 13.14 13.82
C LYS A 9 -0.34 13.09 13.82
N SER A 10 0.24 12.34 14.75
CA SER A 10 1.69 12.20 14.93
C SER A 10 2.35 11.15 14.03
N ARG A 11 1.57 10.36 13.28
CA ARG A 11 2.06 9.25 12.43
C ARG A 11 2.90 8.20 13.19
N ILE A 12 2.79 8.17 14.52
CA ILE A 12 3.52 7.23 15.41
C ILE A 12 3.10 5.78 15.12
N ASP A 13 1.94 5.57 14.49
CA ASP A 13 1.46 4.28 13.99
C ASP A 13 2.33 3.68 12.85
N GLU A 14 3.19 4.48 12.20
CA GLU A 14 4.07 4.01 11.12
C GLU A 14 5.49 3.64 11.61
N LEU A 15 5.87 3.96 12.85
CA LEU A 15 7.18 3.61 13.43
C LEU A 15 7.50 2.10 13.39
N PRO A 16 6.56 1.18 13.73
CA PRO A 16 6.82 -0.24 13.60
C PRO A 16 7.12 -0.67 12.15
N GLN A 17 6.48 -0.03 11.16
CA GLN A 17 6.71 -0.33 9.75
C GLN A 17 8.11 0.10 9.30
N MET A 18 8.62 1.22 9.82
CA MET A 18 10.00 1.64 9.57
C MET A 18 11.01 0.63 10.09
N ILE A 19 10.78 0.04 11.26
CA ILE A 19 11.64 -1.02 11.81
C ILE A 19 11.62 -2.26 10.90
N ASN A 20 10.45 -2.64 10.38
CA ASN A 20 10.32 -3.78 9.46
C ASN A 20 11.07 -3.55 8.13
N ILE A 21 11.13 -2.30 7.64
CA ILE A 21 11.95 -1.94 6.48
C ILE A 21 13.44 -2.13 6.80
N LEU A 22 13.89 -1.66 7.96
CA LEU A 22 15.29 -1.83 8.39
C LEU A 22 15.66 -3.30 8.60
N ARG A 23 14.71 -4.14 9.03
CA ARG A 23 14.87 -5.60 9.12
C ARG A 23 14.80 -6.33 7.77
N GLY A 24 14.46 -5.62 6.69
CA GLY A 24 14.31 -6.18 5.35
C GLY A 24 13.02 -6.97 5.12
N GLU A 25 12.07 -6.93 6.06
CA GLU A 25 10.75 -7.59 5.96
C GLU A 25 9.79 -6.79 5.07
N MET A 26 9.98 -5.47 5.00
CA MET A 26 9.18 -4.54 4.18
C MET A 26 10.08 -3.70 3.26
N SER A 27 9.44 -3.05 2.29
CA SER A 27 10.01 -2.03 1.42
C SER A 27 9.33 -0.68 1.68
N TRP A 28 9.95 0.42 1.24
CA TRP A 28 9.28 1.72 1.17
C TRP A 28 8.15 1.70 0.13
N ILE A 29 8.42 1.07 -1.01
CA ILE A 29 7.53 1.03 -2.18
C ILE A 29 7.19 -0.42 -2.52
N GLY A 30 5.91 -0.71 -2.63
CA GLY A 30 5.40 -2.04 -2.95
C GLY A 30 3.89 -2.16 -2.71
N PRO A 31 3.30 -3.31 -3.07
CA PRO A 31 1.91 -3.62 -2.74
C PRO A 31 1.69 -3.51 -1.23
N ARG A 32 0.65 -2.78 -0.81
CA ARG A 32 0.35 -2.61 0.62
C ARG A 32 -0.02 -3.98 1.22
N PRO A 33 0.44 -4.30 2.45
CA PRO A 33 0.02 -5.52 3.13
C PRO A 33 -1.45 -5.40 3.56
N GLU A 34 -2.20 -6.49 3.36
CA GLU A 34 -3.57 -6.63 3.85
C GLU A 34 -3.62 -7.41 5.17
N ALA A 35 -4.71 -7.26 5.91
CA ALA A 35 -4.96 -8.10 7.07
C ALA A 35 -5.03 -9.58 6.64
N LEU A 36 -4.43 -10.48 7.42
CA LEU A 36 -4.35 -11.93 7.13
C LEU A 36 -5.70 -12.55 6.76
N VAL A 37 -6.77 -12.19 7.47
CA VAL A 37 -8.13 -12.68 7.20
C VAL A 37 -8.60 -12.25 5.81
N LEU A 38 -8.35 -11.00 5.45
CA LEU A 38 -8.74 -10.41 4.17
C LEU A 38 -7.91 -10.97 3.02
N SER A 39 -6.59 -11.13 3.22
CA SER A 39 -5.69 -11.78 2.25
C SER A 39 -6.16 -13.19 1.92
N ARG A 40 -6.53 -14.00 2.93
CA ARG A 40 -7.05 -15.35 2.71
C ARG A 40 -8.36 -15.36 1.93
N TRP A 41 -9.26 -14.41 2.22
CA TRP A 41 -10.51 -14.26 1.49
C TRP A 41 -10.25 -13.90 0.02
N TYR A 42 -9.37 -12.93 -0.24
CA TYR A 42 -8.97 -12.56 -1.60
C TYR A 42 -8.25 -13.69 -2.34
N GLU A 43 -7.40 -14.48 -1.68
CA GLU A 43 -6.76 -15.64 -2.32
C GLU A 43 -7.75 -16.72 -2.75
N ALA A 44 -8.87 -16.85 -2.05
CA ALA A 44 -9.93 -17.79 -2.40
C ALA A 44 -10.80 -17.28 -3.56
N GLU A 45 -11.09 -15.98 -3.59
CA GLU A 45 -12.02 -15.37 -4.56
C GLU A 45 -11.34 -14.86 -5.84
N LEU A 46 -10.12 -14.33 -5.72
CA LEU A 46 -9.40 -13.68 -6.81
C LEU A 46 -8.28 -14.58 -7.35
N PRO A 47 -8.36 -15.01 -8.61
CA PRO A 47 -7.30 -15.81 -9.21
C PRO A 47 -6.00 -15.00 -9.25
N PHE A 48 -4.88 -15.71 -9.02
CA PHE A 48 -3.52 -15.14 -9.00
C PHE A 48 -3.23 -14.10 -7.91
N TYR A 49 -4.15 -13.83 -6.97
CA TYR A 49 -3.93 -12.84 -5.91
C TYR A 49 -2.60 -13.03 -5.17
N ARG A 50 -2.24 -14.30 -4.90
CA ARG A 50 -0.99 -14.70 -4.24
C ARG A 50 0.28 -14.19 -4.95
N TYR A 51 0.22 -13.92 -6.25
CA TYR A 51 1.37 -13.43 -7.03
C TYR A 51 1.86 -12.06 -6.55
N ARG A 52 1.01 -11.26 -5.87
CA ARG A 52 1.41 -9.98 -5.29
C ARG A 52 2.55 -10.10 -4.28
N HIS A 53 2.70 -11.26 -3.64
CA HIS A 53 3.69 -11.51 -2.59
C HIS A 53 5.10 -11.80 -3.11
N ILE A 54 5.31 -11.80 -4.43
CA ILE A 54 6.65 -11.97 -5.02
C ILE A 54 7.58 -10.78 -4.73
N VAL A 55 7.01 -9.61 -4.49
CA VAL A 55 7.73 -8.40 -4.06
C VAL A 55 7.44 -8.13 -2.58
N ARG A 56 8.39 -7.47 -1.91
CA ARG A 56 8.21 -7.07 -0.51
C ARG A 56 7.05 -6.09 -0.39
N PRO A 57 6.21 -6.21 0.66
CA PRO A 57 5.15 -5.25 0.90
C PRO A 57 5.70 -3.85 1.18
N GLY A 58 4.95 -2.83 0.73
CA GLY A 58 5.34 -1.42 0.81
C GLY A 58 4.51 -0.58 1.78
N ILE A 59 5.08 0.52 2.27
CA ILE A 59 4.31 1.58 2.98
C ILE A 59 3.39 2.31 1.98
N THR A 60 3.94 2.65 0.81
CA THR A 60 3.20 3.21 -0.33
C THR A 60 3.38 2.33 -1.57
N GLY A 61 2.54 2.51 -2.57
CA GLY A 61 2.60 1.71 -3.80
C GLY A 61 1.77 2.31 -4.92
N TRP A 62 1.91 1.72 -6.10
CA TRP A 62 1.24 2.19 -7.32
C TRP A 62 -0.28 2.25 -7.18
N ALA A 63 -0.89 1.22 -6.57
CA ALA A 63 -2.32 1.22 -6.33
C ALA A 63 -2.77 2.37 -5.42
N GLN A 64 -2.04 2.62 -4.34
CA GLN A 64 -2.39 3.65 -3.36
C GLN A 64 -2.36 5.07 -3.95
N VAL A 65 -1.39 5.37 -4.82
CA VAL A 65 -1.26 6.70 -5.44
C VAL A 65 -2.20 6.94 -6.62
N ASN A 66 -2.78 5.90 -7.21
CA ASN A 66 -3.74 6.04 -8.31
C ASN A 66 -5.19 5.94 -7.84
N GLN A 67 -5.48 5.00 -6.94
CA GLN A 67 -6.85 4.67 -6.55
C GLN A 67 -7.28 5.30 -5.22
N GLY A 68 -6.35 5.61 -4.33
CA GLY A 68 -6.68 6.10 -2.99
C GLY A 68 -7.23 5.00 -2.06
N HIS A 69 -8.22 5.34 -1.23
CA HIS A 69 -8.82 4.40 -0.28
C HIS A 69 -9.86 3.53 -0.99
N VAL A 70 -9.68 2.22 -0.90
CA VAL A 70 -10.60 1.24 -1.48
C VAL A 70 -11.77 1.02 -0.52
N ALA A 71 -12.99 1.26 -0.96
CA ALA A 71 -14.21 1.12 -0.14
C ALA A 71 -15.12 -0.02 -0.63
N ALA A 72 -15.05 -0.38 -1.91
CA ALA A 72 -15.91 -1.41 -2.51
C ALA A 72 -15.15 -2.68 -2.93
N VAL A 73 -15.83 -3.83 -2.97
CA VAL A 73 -15.24 -5.11 -3.40
C VAL A 73 -14.75 -5.05 -4.86
N GLY A 74 -15.50 -4.37 -5.74
CA GLY A 74 -15.10 -4.20 -7.15
C GLY A 74 -13.80 -3.41 -7.33
N GLU A 75 -13.50 -2.49 -6.41
CA GLU A 75 -12.28 -1.69 -6.42
C GLU A 75 -11.04 -2.52 -6.03
N VAL A 76 -11.21 -3.66 -5.36
CA VAL A 76 -10.09 -4.56 -5.01
C VAL A 76 -9.46 -5.15 -6.27
N LEU A 77 -10.26 -5.48 -7.29
CA LEU A 77 -9.73 -6.02 -8.53
C LEU A 77 -8.85 -4.98 -9.26
N GLU A 78 -9.30 -3.72 -9.27
CA GLU A 78 -8.52 -2.62 -9.82
C GLU A 78 -7.21 -2.40 -9.03
N LYS A 79 -7.28 -2.48 -7.69
CA LYS A 79 -6.10 -2.47 -6.83
C LYS A 79 -5.10 -3.55 -7.23
N LEU A 80 -5.59 -4.77 -7.45
CA LEU A 80 -4.77 -5.91 -7.85
C LEU A 80 -4.13 -5.68 -9.23
N HIS A 81 -4.85 -5.07 -10.18
CA HIS A 81 -4.29 -4.68 -11.47
C HIS A 81 -3.13 -3.69 -11.32
N TYR A 82 -3.26 -2.68 -10.45
CA TYR A 82 -2.17 -1.75 -10.18
C TYR A 82 -0.98 -2.44 -9.49
N ASP A 83 -1.23 -3.36 -8.55
CA ASP A 83 -0.18 -4.14 -7.91
C ASP A 83 0.57 -5.00 -8.94
N PHE A 84 -0.13 -5.64 -9.87
CA PHE A 84 0.49 -6.40 -10.97
C PHE A 84 1.22 -5.50 -11.97
N TYR A 85 0.70 -4.31 -12.26
CA TYR A 85 1.38 -3.34 -13.10
C TYR A 85 2.73 -2.96 -12.49
N TYR A 86 2.77 -2.70 -11.17
CA TYR A 86 3.99 -2.39 -10.45
C TYR A 86 4.99 -3.55 -10.49
N ILE A 87 4.53 -4.77 -10.21
CA ILE A 87 5.38 -5.97 -10.23
C ILE A 87 5.97 -6.21 -11.63
N LYS A 88 5.17 -6.01 -12.68
CA LYS A 88 5.60 -6.20 -14.07
C LYS A 88 6.57 -5.12 -14.55
N ASN A 89 6.39 -3.88 -14.11
CA ASN A 89 7.16 -2.70 -14.58
C ASN A 89 8.10 -2.14 -13.50
N PHE A 90 8.52 -3.00 -12.57
CA PHE A 90 9.37 -2.63 -11.44
C PHE A 90 10.63 -1.94 -11.95
N SER A 91 10.78 -0.66 -11.63
CA SER A 91 11.87 0.18 -12.10
C SER A 91 12.11 1.36 -11.16
N PRO A 92 13.37 1.85 -11.05
CA PRO A 92 13.68 3.03 -10.24
C PRO A 92 12.89 4.28 -10.66
N TRP A 93 12.52 4.38 -11.93
CA TRP A 93 11.72 5.48 -12.45
C TRP A 93 10.27 5.45 -11.95
N LEU A 94 9.65 4.26 -11.95
CA LEU A 94 8.30 4.09 -11.41
C LEU A 94 8.28 4.39 -9.91
N ASP A 95 9.31 3.97 -9.19
CA ASP A 95 9.49 4.25 -7.76
C ASP A 95 9.57 5.76 -7.48
N LEU A 96 10.38 6.50 -8.25
CA LEU A 96 10.47 7.97 -8.14
C LEU A 96 9.10 8.64 -8.34
N LEU A 97 8.35 8.16 -9.33
CA LEU A 97 7.03 8.68 -9.66
C LEU A 97 6.01 8.38 -8.53
N ILE A 98 6.09 7.21 -7.91
CA ILE A 98 5.28 6.86 -6.73
C ILE A 98 5.62 7.79 -5.56
N VAL A 99 6.90 8.05 -5.30
CA VAL A 99 7.35 8.97 -4.24
C VAL A 99 6.78 10.36 -4.47
N PHE A 100 6.93 10.92 -5.67
CA PHE A 100 6.41 12.25 -6.00
C PHE A 100 4.90 12.35 -5.80
N ARG A 101 4.14 11.35 -6.27
CA ARG A 101 2.69 11.31 -6.07
C ARG A 101 2.32 11.15 -4.60
N THR A 102 3.06 10.34 -3.85
CA THR A 102 2.82 10.13 -2.41
C THR A 102 3.01 11.44 -1.65
N VAL A 103 4.09 12.17 -1.91
CA VAL A 103 4.34 13.49 -1.30
C VAL A 103 3.21 14.45 -1.65
N ARG A 104 2.79 14.52 -2.91
CA ARG A 104 1.65 15.35 -3.33
C ARG A 104 0.38 14.97 -2.56
N THR A 105 0.05 13.69 -2.48
CA THR A 105 -1.14 13.17 -1.78
C THR A 105 -1.12 13.52 -0.29
N VAL A 106 0.03 13.40 0.39
CA VAL A 106 0.19 13.77 1.80
C VAL A 106 0.02 15.28 2.01
N LEU A 107 0.55 16.10 1.10
CA LEU A 107 0.43 17.56 1.17
C LEU A 107 -0.98 18.07 0.85
N THR A 108 -1.69 17.44 -0.09
CA THR A 108 -3.04 17.84 -0.50
C THR A 108 -4.15 17.18 0.31
N GLY A 109 -3.85 16.15 1.10
CA GLY A 109 -4.85 15.38 1.85
C GLY A 109 -5.72 14.46 0.99
N PHE A 110 -5.30 14.19 -0.25
CA PHE A 110 -6.02 13.29 -1.16
C PHE A 110 -6.07 11.87 -0.55
N GLY A 111 -7.26 11.28 -0.42
CA GLY A 111 -7.45 9.96 0.22
C GLY A 111 -7.56 9.95 1.75
N ALA A 112 -7.64 11.10 2.42
CA ALA A 112 -7.83 11.21 3.88
C ALA A 112 -9.30 11.19 4.35
N ARG A 113 -10.23 10.65 3.55
CA ARG A 113 -11.65 10.48 3.94
C ARG A 113 -11.89 9.11 4.54
#